data_AF-A0A971RL06-F1
#
_entry.id   AF-A0A971RL06-F1
#
_cell.length_a   1.000
_cell.length_b   1.000
_cell.length_c   1.000
_cell.angle_alpha   90.00
_cell.angle_beta   90.00
_cell.angle_gamma   90.00
#
_symmetry.space_group_name_H-M   'P 1'
#
loop_
_entity.id
_entity.type
_entity.pdbx_description
1 polymer ?
#
loop_
_entity_poly.entity_id
_entity_poly.type
_entity_poly.pdbx_seq_one_letter_code
_entity_poly.pdbx_strand_id
1 'polypeptide(L)'
;MKKSSARYLVLFFPIVLGVFLLAPVTGSQGEEGFYPALPGRFFLVDANDNQLPDHLGFTVLVKGNYAGEKFWLCGELQALVGDEWQTLAYTAQEFDWAGTPVEASIYFYGGEIRRLQQDGPFRLLLQLKGVDVNRQEFAGFTPSYRHDLFEKADLVLTGGGTQKTSEVLKLVEDWAKRSRLTLGALEEITFTFDRWRLDFKGTRKEPPRRVWVDPTGEISCAARVRARG
;
A
#
# COMPACT_ATOMS: atom_id res chain seq x y z
N MET A 1 16.02 -28.54 75.03
CA MET A 1 14.81 -27.72 74.74
C MET A 1 14.60 -27.67 73.24
N LYS A 2 13.35 -27.97 72.84
CA LYS A 2 12.61 -27.71 71.59
C LYS A 2 13.35 -27.33 70.28
N LYS A 3 13.19 -28.24 69.30
CA LYS A 3 12.82 -28.07 67.86
C LYS A 3 13.00 -26.69 67.23
N SER A 4 13.62 -26.65 66.04
CA SER A 4 12.89 -26.41 64.79
C SER A 4 13.79 -26.61 63.57
N SER A 5 13.37 -27.51 62.67
CA SER A 5 13.99 -27.74 61.36
C SER A 5 13.31 -26.83 60.34
N ALA A 6 13.99 -25.78 59.88
CA ALA A 6 13.51 -24.94 58.79
C ALA A 6 13.86 -25.62 57.45
N ARG A 7 12.85 -26.14 56.77
CA ARG A 7 12.91 -26.63 55.39
C ARG A 7 12.83 -25.42 54.46
N TYR A 8 13.88 -25.15 53.69
CA TYR A 8 13.83 -24.17 52.60
C TYR A 8 13.22 -24.83 51.36
N LEU A 9 12.06 -24.33 50.95
CA LEU A 9 11.38 -24.65 49.71
C LEU A 9 12.07 -23.86 48.59
N VAL A 10 12.86 -24.51 47.73
CA VAL A 10 13.45 -23.89 46.54
C VAL A 10 12.43 -23.95 45.40
N LEU A 11 11.81 -22.82 45.10
CA LEU A 11 10.87 -22.64 44.00
C LEU A 11 11.66 -22.35 42.72
N PHE A 12 11.77 -23.33 41.83
CA PHE A 12 12.38 -23.17 40.51
C PHE A 12 11.39 -22.46 39.56
N PHE A 13 11.65 -21.19 39.24
CA PHE A 13 11.04 -20.50 38.10
C PHE A 13 11.89 -20.76 36.84
N PRO A 14 11.36 -21.33 35.74
CA PRO A 14 12.10 -21.40 34.50
C PRO A 14 12.11 -20.02 33.83
N ILE A 15 13.28 -19.39 33.80
CA ILE A 15 13.55 -18.21 32.96
C ILE A 15 13.55 -18.70 31.51
N VAL A 16 12.48 -18.40 30.77
CA VAL A 16 12.44 -18.56 29.31
C VAL A 16 13.37 -17.50 28.73
N LEU A 17 14.62 -17.89 28.49
CA LEU A 17 15.59 -17.08 27.76
C LEU A 17 15.19 -17.07 26.28
N GLY A 18 14.37 -16.10 25.89
CA GLY A 18 14.04 -15.85 24.49
C GLY A 18 15.28 -15.40 23.73
N VAL A 19 15.81 -16.28 22.88
CA VAL A 19 16.82 -15.92 21.88
C VAL A 19 16.11 -15.06 20.83
N PHE A 20 16.15 -13.74 21.01
CA PHE A 20 15.91 -12.81 19.91
C PHE A 20 17.07 -12.97 18.92
N LEU A 21 16.82 -13.63 17.80
CA LEU A 21 17.67 -13.54 16.63
C LEU A 21 17.61 -12.09 16.13
N LEU A 22 18.51 -11.26 16.63
CA LEU A 22 18.84 -9.96 16.04
C LEU A 22 19.41 -10.26 14.64
N ALA A 23 18.60 -10.09 13.61
CA ALA A 23 19.10 -9.97 12.26
C ALA A 23 20.12 -8.81 12.22
N PRO A 24 21.24 -8.95 11.49
CA PRO A 24 22.20 -7.87 11.39
C PRO A 24 21.53 -6.66 10.74
N VAL A 25 21.41 -5.58 11.51
CA VAL A 25 21.14 -4.24 10.97
C VAL A 25 22.38 -3.88 10.16
N THR A 26 22.29 -4.00 8.85
CA THR A 26 23.24 -3.36 7.94
C THR A 26 23.00 -1.86 8.03
N GLY A 27 23.69 -1.20 8.97
CA GLY A 27 23.81 0.25 8.97
C GLY A 27 24.62 0.65 7.73
N SER A 28 24.00 1.42 6.83
CA SER A 28 24.68 2.00 5.68
C SER A 28 25.75 2.98 6.17
N GLN A 29 26.96 2.85 5.60
CA GLN A 29 28.01 3.86 5.69
C GLN A 29 27.44 5.21 5.25
N GLY A 30 27.81 6.28 5.97
CA GLY A 30 27.40 7.68 5.79
C GLY A 30 26.60 7.97 4.54
N GLU A 31 25.28 8.09 4.70
CA GLU A 31 24.37 8.33 3.58
C GLU A 31 24.52 9.77 3.09
N GLU A 32 25.32 9.95 2.03
CA GLU A 32 25.38 11.20 1.27
C GLU A 32 24.16 11.32 0.35
N GLY A 33 23.61 12.54 0.23
CA GLY A 33 22.50 12.85 -0.68
C GLY A 33 21.10 12.72 -0.06
N PHE A 34 20.09 12.51 -0.91
CA PHE A 34 18.67 12.43 -0.55
C PHE A 34 18.21 10.96 -0.47
N TYR A 35 17.67 10.51 0.66
CA TYR A 35 17.41 9.10 0.94
C TYR A 35 16.29 8.86 1.97
N PRO A 36 15.61 7.69 1.91
CA PRO A 36 14.75 7.23 3.00
C PRO A 36 15.62 6.66 4.13
N ALA A 37 15.53 7.22 5.34
CA ALA A 37 16.24 6.73 6.51
C ALA A 37 15.54 5.46 7.05
N LEU A 38 15.95 4.32 6.50
CA LEU A 38 15.43 3.00 6.88
C LEU A 38 16.03 2.50 8.22
N PRO A 39 15.31 1.63 8.97
CA PRO A 39 13.99 1.07 8.64
C PRO A 39 12.84 2.07 8.84
N GLY A 40 11.80 1.95 8.02
CA GLY A 40 10.51 2.61 8.27
C GLY A 40 9.57 1.73 9.10
N ARG A 41 8.27 2.05 9.10
CA ARG A 41 7.25 1.34 9.88
C ARG A 41 5.99 1.07 9.06
N PHE A 42 5.54 -0.18 9.08
CA PHE A 42 4.22 -0.58 8.59
C PHE A 42 3.14 -0.37 9.65
N PHE A 43 1.92 -0.04 9.22
CA PHE A 43 0.75 0.09 10.07
C PHE A 43 -0.53 -0.17 9.29
N LEU A 44 -1.59 -0.56 10.00
CA LEU A 44 -2.94 -0.68 9.43
C LEU A 44 -3.66 0.65 9.58
N VAL A 45 -4.42 1.03 8.57
CA VAL A 45 -5.21 2.27 8.54
C VAL A 45 -6.68 1.90 8.41
N ASP A 46 -7.50 2.56 9.22
CA ASP A 46 -8.95 2.60 9.10
C ASP A 46 -9.31 4.05 8.77
N ALA A 47 -9.37 4.36 7.47
CA ALA A 47 -9.55 5.73 6.98
C ALA A 47 -11.01 6.19 7.08
N ASN A 48 -11.96 5.25 7.16
CA ASN A 48 -13.39 5.56 7.25
C ASN A 48 -13.99 5.40 8.67
N ASP A 49 -13.16 5.05 9.66
CA ASP A 49 -13.47 4.99 11.09
C ASP A 49 -14.55 3.95 11.44
N ASN A 50 -14.51 2.78 10.77
CA ASN A 50 -15.47 1.69 11.00
C ASN A 50 -14.89 0.48 11.78
N GLN A 51 -13.68 0.63 12.31
CA GLN A 51 -12.91 -0.37 13.07
C GLN A 51 -12.37 -1.53 12.24
N LEU A 52 -12.45 -1.47 10.91
CA LEU A 52 -11.84 -2.43 10.00
C LEU A 52 -10.73 -1.75 9.19
N PRO A 53 -9.53 -2.35 9.10
CA PRO A 53 -8.49 -1.81 8.24
C PRO A 53 -8.93 -1.74 6.78
N ASP A 54 -8.79 -0.58 6.17
CA ASP A 54 -9.04 -0.36 4.74
C ASP A 54 -7.75 -0.12 3.94
N HIS A 55 -6.62 0.18 4.59
CA HIS A 55 -5.31 0.28 3.94
C HIS A 55 -4.17 -0.33 4.76
N LEU A 56 -3.11 -0.72 4.05
CA LEU A 56 -1.79 -0.96 4.61
C LEU A 56 -0.93 0.29 4.38
N GLY A 57 -0.54 0.96 5.47
CA GLY A 57 0.33 2.13 5.44
C GLY A 57 1.80 1.76 5.68
N PHE A 58 2.69 2.56 5.11
CA PHE A 58 4.12 2.57 5.45
C PHE A 58 4.61 4.00 5.61
N THR A 59 5.33 4.28 6.70
CA THR A 59 5.93 5.59 6.99
C THR A 59 7.45 5.47 7.13
N VAL A 60 8.18 6.45 6.63
CA VAL A 60 9.63 6.56 6.77
C VAL A 60 10.06 8.02 6.85
N LEU A 61 11.12 8.27 7.61
CA LEU A 61 11.77 9.57 7.63
C LEU A 61 12.63 9.73 6.38
N VAL A 62 12.36 10.73 5.55
CA VAL A 62 13.21 11.10 4.41
C VAL A 62 14.21 12.16 4.87
N LYS A 63 15.48 11.98 4.51
CA LYS A 63 16.57 12.89 4.84
C LYS A 63 17.31 13.29 3.58
N GLY A 64 17.93 14.46 3.61
CA GLY A 64 18.91 14.85 2.61
C GLY A 64 19.22 16.33 2.65
N ASN A 65 19.92 16.80 1.62
CA ASN A 65 20.47 18.15 1.54
C ASN A 65 20.21 18.80 0.17
N TYR A 66 19.18 18.35 -0.54
CA TYR A 66 18.86 18.83 -1.88
C TYR A 66 17.91 20.04 -1.84
N ALA A 67 18.14 21.01 -2.73
CA ALA A 67 17.20 22.08 -3.01
C ALA A 67 16.35 21.67 -4.22
N GLY A 68 15.26 20.96 -3.96
CA GLY A 68 14.23 20.63 -4.94
C GLY A 68 12.86 20.92 -4.34
N GLU A 69 11.91 21.35 -5.16
CA GLU A 69 10.58 21.72 -4.66
C GLU A 69 9.72 20.48 -4.42
N LYS A 70 9.79 19.47 -5.30
CA LYS A 70 8.91 18.30 -5.28
C LYS A 70 9.65 16.98 -5.40
N PHE A 71 9.31 16.06 -4.50
CA PHE A 71 9.80 14.69 -4.49
C PHE A 71 8.64 13.71 -4.41
N TRP A 72 8.87 12.47 -4.85
CA TRP A 72 7.91 11.38 -4.75
C TRP A 72 8.51 10.23 -3.98
N LEU A 73 7.82 9.81 -2.93
CA LEU A 73 8.03 8.52 -2.29
C LEU A 73 7.10 7.51 -2.98
N CYS A 74 7.68 6.57 -3.71
CA CYS A 74 6.97 5.50 -4.36
C CYS A 74 7.18 4.18 -3.61
N GLY A 75 6.19 3.31 -3.63
CA GLY A 75 6.28 1.98 -3.07
C GLY A 75 5.69 0.94 -3.99
N GLU A 76 6.43 -0.15 -4.17
CA GLU A 76 5.96 -1.37 -4.80
C GLU A 76 5.75 -2.44 -3.73
N LEU A 77 4.50 -2.81 -3.49
CA LEU A 77 4.13 -3.88 -2.58
C LEU A 77 4.08 -5.19 -3.35
N GLN A 78 4.80 -6.19 -2.85
CA GLN A 78 4.90 -7.51 -3.45
C GLN A 78 4.47 -8.59 -2.46
N ALA A 79 3.85 -9.65 -2.96
CA ALA A 79 3.59 -10.88 -2.22
C ALA A 79 4.37 -12.04 -2.84
N LEU A 80 4.65 -13.04 -2.02
CA LEU A 80 5.22 -14.29 -2.49
C LEU A 80 4.09 -15.18 -3.00
N VAL A 81 4.06 -15.43 -4.30
CA VAL A 81 3.06 -16.29 -4.96
C VAL A 81 3.79 -17.49 -5.55
N GLY A 82 3.61 -18.67 -4.94
CA GLY A 82 4.50 -19.80 -5.19
C GLY A 82 5.90 -19.48 -4.66
N ASP A 83 6.90 -19.53 -5.54
CA ASP A 83 8.29 -19.21 -5.21
C ASP A 83 8.74 -17.84 -5.76
N GLU A 84 7.82 -17.06 -6.32
CA GLU A 84 8.13 -15.79 -6.98
C GLU A 84 7.48 -14.60 -6.28
N TRP A 85 8.24 -13.52 -6.15
CA TRP A 85 7.71 -12.25 -5.68
C TRP A 85 6.98 -11.53 -6.80
N GLN A 86 5.70 -11.28 -6.62
CA GLN A 86 4.85 -10.63 -7.60
C GLN A 86 4.32 -9.30 -7.06
N THR A 87 4.33 -8.27 -7.91
CA THR A 87 3.75 -6.97 -7.61
C THR A 87 2.25 -7.09 -7.39
N LEU A 88 1.78 -6.67 -6.22
CA LEU A 88 0.35 -6.56 -5.91
C LEU A 88 -0.16 -5.15 -6.20
N ALA A 89 0.62 -4.15 -5.79
CA ALA A 89 0.23 -2.76 -5.88
C ALA A 89 1.44 -1.85 -5.99
N TYR A 90 1.23 -0.70 -6.60
CA TYR A 90 2.14 0.42 -6.61
C TYR A 90 1.40 1.65 -6.13
N THR A 91 2.08 2.49 -5.37
CA THR A 91 1.58 3.81 -4.98
C THR A 91 2.72 4.84 -4.93
N ALA A 92 2.39 6.10 -5.08
CA ALA A 92 3.32 7.22 -4.98
C ALA A 92 2.68 8.39 -4.20
N GLN A 93 3.44 8.96 -3.28
CA GLN A 93 3.08 10.17 -2.55
C GLN A 93 4.04 11.30 -2.92
N GLU A 94 3.51 12.41 -3.41
CA GLU A 94 4.26 13.65 -3.58
C GLU A 94 4.45 14.33 -2.21
N PHE A 95 5.62 14.92 -1.97
CA PHE A 95 5.87 15.77 -0.82
C PHE A 95 6.85 16.89 -1.17
N ASP A 96 6.68 18.03 -0.51
CA ASP A 96 7.58 19.17 -0.62
C ASP A 96 8.75 19.03 0.34
N TRP A 97 9.95 19.43 -0.09
CA TRP A 97 11.14 19.42 0.75
C TRP A 97 11.63 20.84 1.06
N ALA A 98 11.58 21.22 2.34
CA ALA A 98 11.97 22.54 2.81
C ALA A 98 13.35 22.57 3.50
N GLY A 99 14.22 21.58 3.25
CA GLY A 99 15.55 21.51 3.86
C GLY A 99 15.61 20.83 5.22
N THR A 100 14.49 20.32 5.73
CA THR A 100 14.44 19.56 6.99
C THR A 100 13.86 18.16 6.77
N PRO A 101 14.27 17.14 7.55
CA PRO A 101 13.71 15.80 7.47
C PRO A 101 12.18 15.79 7.48
N VAL A 102 11.58 15.01 6.57
CA VAL A 102 10.12 14.90 6.40
C VAL A 102 9.72 13.46 6.66
N GLU A 103 8.69 13.26 7.49
CA GLU A 103 8.04 11.96 7.59
C GLU A 103 7.08 11.80 6.41
N ALA A 104 7.36 10.84 5.53
CA ALA A 104 6.57 10.57 4.34
C ALA A 104 5.87 9.21 4.48
N SER A 105 4.59 9.18 4.11
CA SER A 105 3.76 7.98 4.17
C SER A 105 3.19 7.63 2.81
N ILE A 106 3.06 6.34 2.56
CA ILE A 106 2.40 5.77 1.39
C ILE A 106 1.35 4.74 1.85
N TYR A 107 0.32 4.54 1.04
CA TYR A 107 -0.85 3.73 1.41
C TYR A 107 -1.21 2.76 0.28
N PHE A 108 -1.35 1.49 0.63
CA PHE A 108 -1.82 0.43 -0.27
C PHE A 108 -3.27 0.10 0.07
N TYR A 109 -4.16 0.21 -0.91
CA TYR A 109 -5.59 -0.06 -0.72
C TYR A 109 -5.85 -1.53 -0.37
N GLY A 110 -6.41 -1.76 0.82
CA GLY A 110 -6.67 -3.08 1.38
C GLY A 110 -7.72 -3.87 0.60
N GLY A 111 -8.63 -3.17 -0.08
CA GLY A 111 -9.62 -3.81 -0.95
C GLY A 111 -9.01 -4.63 -2.08
N GLU A 112 -7.83 -4.24 -2.61
CA GLU A 112 -7.11 -5.05 -3.59
C GLU A 112 -6.44 -6.27 -2.97
N ILE A 113 -5.83 -6.12 -1.78
CA ILE A 113 -5.24 -7.25 -1.04
C ILE A 113 -6.32 -8.30 -0.78
N ARG A 114 -7.49 -7.87 -0.29
CA ARG A 114 -8.67 -8.73 -0.07
C ARG A 114 -9.13 -9.41 -1.36
N ARG A 115 -9.27 -8.65 -2.46
CA ARG A 115 -9.75 -9.14 -3.76
C ARG A 115 -8.81 -10.19 -4.36
N LEU A 116 -7.50 -9.97 -4.25
CA LEU A 116 -6.47 -10.88 -4.75
C LEU A 116 -6.27 -12.11 -3.85
N GLN A 117 -6.86 -12.13 -2.65
CA GLN A 117 -6.75 -13.20 -1.65
C GLN A 117 -5.29 -13.53 -1.29
N GLN A 118 -4.45 -12.50 -1.16
CA GLN A 118 -3.03 -12.66 -0.87
C GLN A 118 -2.73 -12.37 0.59
N ASP A 119 -2.24 -13.38 1.30
CA ASP A 119 -1.73 -13.25 2.66
C ASP A 119 -0.27 -12.78 2.64
N GLY A 120 0.12 -12.02 3.66
CA GLY A 120 1.50 -11.61 3.88
C GLY A 120 2.37 -12.72 4.51
N PRO A 121 3.66 -12.45 4.77
CA PRO A 121 4.27 -11.12 4.80
C PRO A 121 4.50 -10.56 3.38
N PHE A 122 4.26 -9.27 3.23
CA PHE A 122 4.53 -8.55 1.99
C PHE A 122 5.93 -7.97 2.00
N ARG A 123 6.54 -7.86 0.82
CA ARG A 123 7.83 -7.21 0.58
C ARG A 123 7.60 -5.81 0.04
N LEU A 124 8.29 -4.80 0.57
CA LEU A 124 8.22 -3.43 0.07
C LEU A 124 9.54 -3.01 -0.57
N LEU A 125 9.46 -2.61 -1.85
CA LEU A 125 10.52 -1.86 -2.52
C LEU A 125 10.11 -0.39 -2.53
N LEU A 126 10.94 0.48 -1.96
CA LEU A 126 10.73 1.92 -2.01
C LEU A 126 11.55 2.53 -3.14
N GLN A 127 10.99 3.55 -3.76
CA GLN A 127 11.71 4.38 -4.70
C GLN A 127 11.50 5.85 -4.38
N LEU A 128 12.59 6.59 -4.26
CA LEU A 128 12.59 8.03 -4.08
C LEU A 128 12.91 8.68 -5.43
N LYS A 129 12.01 9.54 -5.91
CA LYS A 129 12.15 10.26 -7.18
C LYS A 129 12.10 11.76 -6.98
N GLY A 130 12.84 12.49 -7.81
CA GLY A 130 12.87 13.95 -7.86
C GLY A 130 13.82 14.42 -8.96
N VAL A 131 14.02 15.73 -9.07
CA VAL A 131 15.08 16.26 -9.95
C VAL A 131 16.43 15.71 -9.48
N ASP A 132 17.15 15.02 -10.38
CA ASP A 132 18.42 14.33 -10.13
C ASP A 132 18.40 13.27 -9.01
N VAL A 133 17.21 12.86 -8.56
CA VAL A 133 17.04 11.81 -7.55
C VAL A 133 16.25 10.67 -8.17
N ASN A 134 16.87 9.51 -8.23
CA ASN A 134 16.22 8.25 -8.56
C ASN A 134 16.91 7.12 -7.81
N ARG A 135 16.42 6.82 -6.60
CA ARG A 135 17.00 5.83 -5.71
C ARG A 135 15.97 4.79 -5.34
N GLN A 136 16.32 3.51 -5.43
CA GLN A 136 15.47 2.41 -5.04
C GLN A 136 16.12 1.65 -3.88
N GLU A 137 15.32 1.30 -2.87
CA GLU A 137 15.77 0.64 -1.65
C GLU A 137 14.80 -0.47 -1.26
N PHE A 138 15.35 -1.56 -0.70
CA PHE A 138 14.53 -2.57 -0.04
C PHE A 138 14.17 -2.08 1.37
N ALA A 139 12.87 -1.85 1.61
CA ALA A 139 12.41 -1.24 2.86
C ALA A 139 12.11 -2.24 3.98
N GLY A 140 11.96 -3.52 3.63
CA GLY A 140 11.68 -4.59 4.58
C GLY A 140 10.43 -5.40 4.24
N PHE A 141 10.07 -6.25 5.20
CA PHE A 141 8.87 -7.07 5.16
C PHE A 141 7.82 -6.54 6.15
N THR A 142 6.55 -6.68 5.80
CA THR A 142 5.46 -6.46 6.74
C THR A 142 5.41 -7.59 7.78
N PRO A 143 4.73 -7.39 8.92
CA PRO A 143 4.13 -8.51 9.64
C PRO A 143 3.24 -9.35 8.72
N SER A 144 2.98 -10.60 9.08
CA SER A 144 2.02 -11.44 8.36
C SER A 144 0.60 -10.94 8.61
N TYR A 145 -0.06 -10.43 7.56
CA TYR A 145 -1.46 -10.04 7.58
C TYR A 145 -2.26 -11.00 6.71
N ARG A 146 -3.46 -11.38 7.15
CA ARG A 146 -4.41 -12.13 6.31
C ARG A 146 -5.20 -11.16 5.44
N HIS A 147 -5.48 -11.56 4.21
CA HIS A 147 -6.23 -10.74 3.24
C HIS A 147 -7.65 -10.39 3.73
N ASP A 148 -8.26 -11.25 4.53
CA ASP A 148 -9.62 -11.08 5.04
C ASP A 148 -9.74 -10.06 6.20
N LEU A 149 -8.60 -9.62 6.75
CA LEU A 149 -8.53 -8.51 7.70
C LEU A 149 -8.87 -7.16 7.05
N PHE A 150 -8.59 -7.01 5.76
CA PHE A 150 -8.84 -5.78 5.04
C PHE A 150 -10.28 -5.74 4.53
N GLU A 151 -10.92 -4.59 4.57
CA GLU A 151 -12.18 -4.37 3.91
C GLU A 151 -12.04 -3.73 2.52
N LYS A 152 -13.14 -3.78 1.75
CA LYS A 152 -13.27 -3.04 0.50
C LYS A 152 -14.00 -1.72 0.78
N ALA A 153 -13.28 -0.77 1.37
CA ALA A 153 -13.83 0.55 1.69
C ALA A 153 -14.17 1.36 0.43
N ASP A 154 -15.18 2.22 0.51
CA ASP A 154 -15.45 3.19 -0.56
C ASP A 154 -14.38 4.29 -0.59
N LEU A 155 -13.83 4.64 0.57
CA LEU A 155 -12.80 5.66 0.75
C LEU A 155 -11.41 5.10 0.41
N VAL A 156 -10.68 5.79 -0.45
CA VAL A 156 -9.33 5.40 -0.91
C VAL A 156 -8.35 6.56 -0.64
N LEU A 157 -7.25 6.24 0.03
CA LEU A 157 -6.12 7.15 0.23
C LEU A 157 -5.19 7.07 -1.00
N THR A 158 -5.05 8.18 -1.71
CA THR A 158 -4.20 8.31 -2.90
C THR A 158 -3.05 9.27 -2.65
N GLY A 159 -2.03 9.26 -3.52
CA GLY A 159 -0.96 10.26 -3.51
C GLY A 159 -1.42 11.72 -3.59
N GLY A 160 -2.63 11.97 -4.12
CA GLY A 160 -3.23 13.30 -4.26
C GLY A 160 -4.28 13.63 -3.20
N GLY A 161 -4.40 12.82 -2.13
CA GLY A 161 -5.41 12.96 -1.09
C GLY A 161 -6.45 11.84 -1.11
N THR A 162 -7.61 12.10 -0.52
CA THR A 162 -8.65 11.08 -0.32
C THR A 162 -9.75 11.19 -1.36
N GLN A 163 -10.18 10.06 -1.93
CA GLN A 163 -11.30 10.00 -2.88
C GLN A 163 -12.21 8.82 -2.61
N LYS A 164 -13.48 8.94 -3.01
CA LYS A 164 -14.44 7.84 -2.93
C LYS A 164 -14.60 7.14 -4.27
N THR A 165 -14.61 5.81 -4.23
CA THR A 165 -14.84 4.95 -5.38
C THR A 165 -16.22 5.21 -5.99
N SER A 166 -17.23 5.51 -5.17
CA SER A 166 -18.57 5.90 -5.59
C SER A 166 -18.62 7.23 -6.35
N GLU A 167 -17.79 8.21 -5.97
CA GLU A 167 -17.65 9.48 -6.67
C GLU A 167 -16.95 9.31 -8.02
N VAL A 168 -15.94 8.45 -8.08
CA VAL A 168 -15.25 8.07 -9.33
C VAL A 168 -16.19 7.35 -10.28
N LEU A 169 -17.04 6.44 -9.78
CA LEU A 169 -18.06 5.78 -10.60
C LEU A 169 -19.02 6.81 -11.21
N LYS A 170 -19.50 7.77 -10.41
CA LYS A 170 -20.38 8.84 -10.89
C LYS A 170 -19.69 9.71 -11.95
N LEU A 171 -18.42 10.05 -11.75
CA LEU A 171 -17.60 10.78 -12.73
C LEU A 171 -17.54 10.05 -14.07
N VAL A 172 -17.33 8.73 -14.05
CA VAL A 172 -17.30 7.88 -15.26
C VAL A 172 -18.67 7.81 -15.94
N GLU A 173 -19.75 7.68 -15.18
CA GLU A 173 -21.10 7.68 -15.73
C GLU A 173 -21.45 9.01 -16.42
N ASP A 174 -21.09 10.14 -15.81
CA ASP A 174 -21.34 11.47 -16.36
C ASP A 174 -20.44 11.79 -17.57
N TRP A 175 -19.19 11.32 -17.55
CA TRP A 175 -18.32 11.32 -18.73
C TRP A 175 -18.94 10.51 -19.88
N ALA A 176 -19.38 9.28 -19.63
CA ALA A 176 -19.96 8.41 -20.66
C ALA A 176 -21.20 9.04 -21.30
N LYS A 177 -22.09 9.65 -20.49
CA LYS A 177 -23.26 10.41 -21.00
C LYS A 177 -22.83 11.54 -21.94
N ARG A 178 -21.84 12.35 -21.55
CA ARG A 178 -21.32 13.45 -22.37
C ARG A 178 -20.67 12.94 -23.67
N SER A 179 -19.97 11.81 -23.61
CA SER A 179 -19.36 11.14 -24.75
C SER A 179 -20.35 10.30 -25.58
N ARG A 180 -21.64 10.27 -25.21
CA ARG A 180 -22.70 9.48 -25.85
C ARG A 180 -22.37 7.97 -25.92
N LEU A 181 -21.78 7.46 -24.84
CA LEU A 181 -21.44 6.05 -24.66
C LEU A 181 -22.42 5.37 -23.68
N THR A 182 -22.78 4.13 -23.98
CA THR A 182 -23.60 3.27 -23.14
C THR A 182 -22.75 2.13 -22.61
N LEU A 183 -22.22 2.30 -21.41
CA LEU A 183 -21.25 1.37 -20.81
C LEU A 183 -21.86 -0.01 -20.47
N GLY A 184 -23.17 -0.08 -20.21
CA GLY A 184 -23.82 -1.28 -19.68
C GLY A 184 -23.59 -1.45 -18.18
N ALA A 185 -23.83 -2.67 -17.67
CA ALA A 185 -23.65 -2.94 -16.24
C ALA A 185 -22.17 -2.95 -15.84
N LEU A 186 -21.86 -2.35 -14.68
CA LEU A 186 -20.55 -2.45 -14.04
C LEU A 186 -20.30 -3.91 -13.64
N GLU A 187 -19.13 -4.43 -13.99
CA GLU A 187 -18.68 -5.79 -13.69
C GLU A 187 -17.71 -5.79 -12.51
N GLU A 188 -16.69 -4.93 -12.55
CA GLU A 188 -15.66 -4.87 -11.53
C GLU A 188 -15.15 -3.43 -11.38
N ILE A 189 -14.78 -3.09 -10.15
CA ILE A 189 -14.03 -1.87 -9.81
C ILE A 189 -12.87 -2.23 -8.92
N THR A 190 -11.67 -1.81 -9.32
CA THR A 190 -10.39 -2.05 -8.63
C THR A 190 -9.60 -0.75 -8.53
N PHE A 191 -8.76 -0.61 -7.51
CA PHE A 191 -7.83 0.52 -7.37
C PHE A 191 -6.40 0.01 -7.17
N THR A 192 -5.57 0.13 -8.21
CA THR A 192 -4.17 -0.32 -8.18
C THR A 192 -3.32 0.56 -9.09
N PHE A 193 -2.02 0.66 -8.78
CA PHE A 193 -1.10 1.57 -9.48
C PHE A 193 -1.60 3.03 -9.47
N ASP A 194 -2.12 3.47 -8.31
CA ASP A 194 -2.78 4.76 -8.09
C ASP A 194 -3.88 5.13 -9.10
N ARG A 195 -4.63 4.14 -9.61
CA ARG A 195 -5.63 4.37 -10.65
C ARG A 195 -6.84 3.46 -10.46
N TRP A 196 -8.04 4.01 -10.62
CA TRP A 196 -9.24 3.18 -10.70
C TRP A 196 -9.32 2.51 -12.05
N ARG A 197 -9.69 1.24 -12.05
CA ARG A 197 -10.12 0.50 -13.24
C ARG A 197 -11.56 0.07 -13.05
N LEU A 198 -12.42 0.51 -13.96
CA LEU A 198 -13.83 0.17 -14.00
C LEU A 198 -14.09 -0.66 -15.26
N ASP A 199 -14.48 -1.91 -15.06
CA ASP A 199 -14.79 -2.83 -16.14
C ASP A 199 -16.31 -2.92 -16.30
N PHE A 200 -16.80 -2.65 -17.50
CA PHE A 200 -18.23 -2.67 -17.85
C PHE A 200 -18.52 -3.74 -18.90
N LYS A 201 -19.71 -4.35 -18.83
CA LYS A 201 -20.13 -5.46 -19.70
C LYS A 201 -20.53 -5.03 -21.12
N GLY A 202 -20.70 -3.74 -21.37
CA GLY A 202 -21.26 -3.24 -22.63
C GLY A 202 -22.76 -3.54 -22.73
N THR A 203 -23.30 -3.35 -23.93
CA THR A 203 -24.70 -3.62 -24.25
C THR A 203 -24.81 -4.53 -25.47
N ARG A 204 -26.02 -4.71 -26.02
CA ARG A 204 -26.19 -5.36 -27.33
C ARG A 204 -25.60 -4.54 -28.47
N LYS A 205 -25.49 -3.21 -28.31
CA LYS A 205 -25.06 -2.28 -29.37
C LYS A 205 -23.64 -1.75 -29.17
N GLU A 206 -23.14 -1.79 -27.93
CA GLU A 206 -21.80 -1.31 -27.59
C GLU A 206 -20.96 -2.42 -26.96
N PRO A 207 -19.66 -2.50 -27.30
CA PRO A 207 -18.79 -3.53 -26.73
C PRO A 207 -18.60 -3.29 -25.22
N PRO A 208 -18.15 -4.33 -24.47
CA PRO A 208 -17.65 -4.13 -23.13
C PRO A 208 -16.48 -3.14 -23.14
N ARG A 209 -16.34 -2.35 -22.08
CA ARG A 209 -15.33 -1.29 -21.97
C ARG A 209 -14.58 -1.39 -20.66
N ARG A 210 -13.31 -1.01 -20.70
CA ARG A 210 -12.47 -0.75 -19.53
C ARG A 210 -12.23 0.74 -19.48
N VAL A 211 -12.57 1.35 -18.36
CA VAL A 211 -12.33 2.76 -18.09
C VAL A 211 -11.29 2.85 -16.99
N TRP A 212 -10.30 3.70 -17.18
CA TRP A 212 -9.35 4.06 -16.15
C TRP A 212 -9.54 5.50 -15.74
N VAL A 213 -9.41 5.76 -14.43
CA VAL A 213 -9.50 7.10 -13.87
C VAL A 213 -8.28 7.35 -13.00
N ASP A 214 -7.54 8.41 -13.31
CA ASP A 214 -6.43 8.89 -12.49
C ASP A 214 -6.93 9.67 -11.26
N PRO A 215 -6.12 9.82 -10.20
CA PRO A 215 -6.46 10.64 -9.04
C PRO A 215 -6.69 12.11 -9.40
N THR A 216 -6.15 12.57 -10.53
CA THR A 216 -6.42 13.91 -11.09
C THR A 216 -7.80 14.03 -11.74
N GLY A 217 -8.53 12.93 -11.90
CA GLY A 217 -9.81 12.84 -12.61
C GLY A 217 -9.69 12.66 -14.12
N GLU A 218 -8.48 12.48 -14.66
CA GLU A 218 -8.29 12.14 -16.07
C GLU A 218 -8.89 10.76 -16.37
N ILE A 219 -9.65 10.66 -17.47
CA ILE A 219 -10.35 9.44 -17.88
C ILE A 219 -9.76 8.94 -19.20
N SER A 220 -9.34 7.68 -19.20
CA SER A 220 -9.01 6.95 -20.43
C SER A 220 -9.88 5.70 -20.56
N CYS A 221 -10.14 5.25 -21.79
CA CYS A 221 -11.05 4.15 -22.06
C CYS A 221 -10.55 3.29 -23.21
N ALA A 222 -10.71 1.97 -23.08
CA ALA A 222 -10.50 1.01 -24.16
C ALA A 222 -11.70 0.06 -24.30
N ALA A 223 -12.00 -0.35 -25.53
CA ALA A 223 -12.91 -1.47 -25.76
C ALA A 223 -12.24 -2.77 -25.28
N ARG A 224 -12.99 -3.61 -24.58
CA ARG A 224 -12.54 -4.95 -24.18
C ARG A 224 -12.97 -5.95 -25.24
N VAL A 225 -12.03 -6.74 -25.72
CA VAL A 225 -12.35 -7.91 -26.56
C VAL A 225 -12.94 -8.97 -25.62
N ARG A 226 -14.13 -9.50 -25.91
CA ARG A 226 -14.63 -10.67 -25.19
C ARG A 226 -13.62 -11.80 -25.41
N ALA A 227 -13.02 -12.31 -24.33
CA ALA A 227 -12.30 -13.57 -24.40
C ALA A 227 -13.26 -14.60 -24.99
N ARG A 228 -12.90 -15.21 -26.11
CA ARG A 228 -13.62 -16.36 -26.63
C ARG A 228 -13.40 -17.48 -25.61
N GLY A 229 -14.45 -17.79 -24.85
CA GLY A 229 -14.48 -18.98 -24.00
C GLY A 229 -14.46 -20.26 -24.83
#